data_AF-A0A8S3TCZ7-F1
#
_entry.id   AF-A0A8S3TCZ7-F1
#
_cell.length_a   1.000
_cell.length_b   1.000
_cell.length_c   1.000
_cell.angle_alpha   90.00
_cell.angle_beta   90.00
_cell.angle_gamma   90.00
#
_symmetry.space_group_name_H-M   'P 1'
#
loop_
_entity.id
_entity.type
_entity.pdbx_description
1 polymer ?
#
loop_
_entity_poly.entity_id
_entity_poly.type
_entity_poly.pdbx_seq_one_letter_code
_entity_poly.pdbx_strand_id
1 'polypeptide(L)'
;MIIVIKDIFQAGMDKYGMVSVAAKRKGLLASPSTGGSKDEDTIISPVEPADTVTTFVPLKDEIFTQELHLENMAGMSQRHAPPEFQPCEMTDLHPLHKHLLIRRSLRCKQCEHNLSKPEFNPISIKFKIQLIAMSHIPEIRIFTSPELNFDKDCKVILTVCNPTSYNTNINLTTLEGDTQDDFSNSKITLPKDTIVVSRRDDAALYDVGSQEQEAQKDDPSVIAFRKANKVGFYVKVKPQVKDGDIQVSFMMKHDYHNTAIALTSENQEPQVVWLEQKVFVNLGPVQSKK
;
A
#
# COMPACT_ATOMS: atom_id res chain seq x y z
N MET A 1 -9.34 2.07 4.56
CA MET A 1 -8.75 0.74 4.79
C MET A 1 -7.23 0.88 4.67
N ILE A 2 -6.55 1.13 5.78
CA ILE A 2 -5.08 1.21 5.85
C ILE A 2 -4.65 -0.04 6.62
N ILE A 3 -4.05 -0.99 5.91
CA ILE A 3 -3.48 -2.18 6.56
C ILE A 3 -2.04 -1.83 6.91
N VAL A 4 -1.78 -1.59 8.20
CA VAL A 4 -0.41 -1.45 8.72
C VAL A 4 0.05 -2.86 9.12
N ILE A 5 0.82 -3.50 8.23
CA ILE A 5 1.48 -4.76 8.54
C ILE A 5 2.75 -4.44 9.32
N LYS A 6 2.70 -4.66 10.64
CA LYS A 6 3.89 -4.80 11.47
C LYS A 6 3.93 -6.25 11.91
N ASP A 7 4.69 -7.07 11.19
CA ASP A 7 5.23 -8.29 11.76
C ASP A 7 6.67 -8.50 11.32
N ILE A 8 7.46 -8.83 12.33
CA ILE A 8 8.87 -9.16 12.30
C ILE A 8 8.90 -10.68 12.24
N PHE A 9 9.31 -11.25 11.10
CA PHE A 9 9.67 -12.65 11.03
C PHE A 9 11.08 -12.80 10.48
N GLN A 10 11.91 -13.42 11.30
CA GLN A 10 13.33 -13.61 11.12
C GLN A 10 13.55 -15.11 10.93
N ALA A 11 13.73 -15.53 9.68
CA ALA A 11 14.17 -16.87 9.34
C ALA A 11 15.16 -16.75 8.19
N GLY A 12 16.43 -16.95 8.53
CA GLY A 12 17.52 -16.98 7.57
C GLY A 12 17.43 -18.19 6.66
N MET A 13 17.97 -18.03 5.46
CA MET A 13 18.97 -18.93 4.91
C MET A 13 19.61 -18.23 3.70
N ASP A 14 20.82 -17.71 3.94
CA ASP A 14 21.80 -17.40 2.92
C ASP A 14 22.11 -18.66 2.12
N LYS A 15 21.83 -18.65 0.82
CA LYS A 15 22.42 -19.53 -0.18
C LYS A 15 22.09 -18.95 -1.55
N TYR A 16 22.99 -18.13 -2.06
CA TYR A 16 23.51 -18.11 -3.44
C TYR A 16 24.32 -16.83 -3.59
N GLY A 17 25.63 -17.04 -3.75
CA GLY A 17 26.63 -16.00 -3.64
C GLY A 17 26.64 -15.04 -4.82
N MET A 18 26.69 -13.76 -4.50
CA MET A 18 27.33 -12.73 -5.30
C MET A 18 28.01 -11.75 -4.34
N VAL A 19 29.02 -12.23 -3.61
CA VAL A 19 29.95 -11.38 -2.86
C VAL A 19 31.35 -11.64 -3.35
N SER A 20 31.75 -10.95 -4.42
CA SER A 20 33.14 -10.55 -4.69
C SER A 20 33.28 -9.64 -5.91
N VAL A 21 32.43 -8.61 -6.04
CA VAL A 21 32.78 -7.39 -6.81
C VAL A 21 32.36 -6.11 -6.06
N ALA A 22 32.32 -6.17 -4.72
CA ALA A 22 31.99 -5.03 -3.86
C ALA A 22 33.06 -4.85 -2.77
N ALA A 23 34.33 -4.87 -3.16
CA ALA A 23 35.43 -4.41 -2.32
C ALA A 23 36.35 -3.52 -3.15
N LYS A 24 35.81 -2.36 -3.58
CA LYS A 24 36.54 -1.09 -3.88
C LYS A 24 35.61 -0.09 -4.57
N ARG A 25 34.61 0.44 -3.86
CA ARG A 25 34.01 1.75 -4.18
C ARG A 25 33.58 2.45 -2.89
N LYS A 26 34.57 2.74 -2.05
CA LYS A 26 34.46 3.84 -1.09
C LYS A 26 35.05 5.05 -1.81
N GLY A 27 34.21 6.02 -2.15
CA GLY A 27 34.61 7.29 -2.77
C GLY A 27 34.15 7.43 -4.22
N LEU A 28 32.90 7.80 -4.43
CA LEU A 28 32.42 8.48 -5.65
C LEU A 28 31.26 9.40 -5.25
N LEU A 29 31.58 10.48 -4.53
CA LEU A 29 31.01 11.77 -4.87
C LEU A 29 31.57 12.09 -6.26
N ALA A 30 30.69 12.26 -7.24
CA ALA A 30 31.08 12.62 -8.59
C ALA A 30 31.58 14.07 -8.61
N SER A 31 32.89 14.25 -8.52
CA SER A 31 33.56 15.34 -9.22
C SER A 31 33.61 14.99 -10.71
N PRO A 32 33.48 15.96 -11.63
CA PRO A 32 33.46 15.67 -13.05
C PRO A 32 34.84 15.21 -13.53
N SER A 33 34.82 14.20 -14.40
CA SER A 33 35.88 13.80 -15.35
C SER A 33 37.32 13.68 -14.86
N THR A 34 37.80 12.45 -14.73
CA THR A 34 39.23 12.16 -14.95
C THR A 34 39.37 10.85 -15.71
N GLY A 35 39.18 10.92 -17.03
CA GLY A 35 39.83 10.02 -17.97
C GLY A 35 41.01 10.78 -18.55
N GLY A 36 42.23 10.45 -18.14
CA GLY A 36 43.43 11.15 -18.62
C GLY A 36 44.68 10.63 -17.93
N SER A 37 45.54 10.01 -18.72
CA SER A 37 46.92 9.69 -18.40
C SER A 37 47.73 10.97 -18.11
N LYS A 38 48.61 10.90 -17.10
CA LYS A 38 49.84 11.70 -16.88
C LYS A 38 49.76 13.22 -17.12
N ASP A 39 49.93 13.96 -16.01
CA ASP A 39 50.42 15.34 -15.95
C ASP A 39 49.79 16.34 -16.94
N GLU A 40 48.54 16.73 -16.67
CA GLU A 40 48.11 18.09 -16.98
C GLU A 40 47.89 18.80 -15.65
N ASP A 41 48.76 19.76 -15.34
CA ASP A 41 48.55 20.75 -14.29
C ASP A 41 47.15 21.33 -14.49
N THR A 42 46.24 21.05 -13.57
CA THR A 42 44.89 21.59 -13.63
C THR A 42 44.99 23.08 -13.37
N ILE A 43 45.06 23.88 -14.44
CA ILE A 43 45.09 25.34 -14.37
C ILE A 43 43.77 25.80 -13.75
N ILE A 44 43.80 26.18 -12.47
CA ILE A 44 42.65 26.77 -11.79
C ILE A 44 42.56 28.22 -12.26
N SER A 45 41.66 28.50 -13.19
CA SER A 45 41.35 29.87 -13.60
C SER A 45 40.66 30.60 -12.44
N PRO A 46 41.18 31.75 -11.97
CA PRO A 46 40.51 32.53 -10.94
C PRO A 46 39.18 33.08 -11.48
N VAL A 47 38.09 32.85 -10.76
CA VAL A 47 36.77 33.44 -11.07
C VAL A 47 36.74 34.84 -10.46
N GLU A 48 36.47 35.85 -11.28
CA GLU A 48 36.30 37.22 -10.80
C GLU A 48 34.96 37.35 -10.05
N PRO A 49 34.94 38.01 -8.87
CA PRO A 49 33.70 38.23 -8.14
C PRO A 49 32.76 39.13 -8.92
N ALA A 50 31.45 38.92 -8.77
CA ALA A 50 30.44 39.76 -9.41
C ALA A 50 30.51 41.20 -8.87
N ASP A 51 30.42 42.17 -9.77
CA ASP A 51 30.43 43.59 -9.42
C ASP A 51 29.16 43.98 -8.65
N THR A 52 29.34 44.78 -7.59
CA THR A 52 28.21 45.31 -6.82
C THR A 52 27.65 46.56 -7.48
N VAL A 53 26.34 46.62 -7.65
CA VAL A 53 25.64 47.84 -8.07
C VAL A 53 25.35 48.74 -6.86
N THR A 54 25.55 50.05 -7.01
CA THR A 54 25.26 51.05 -5.95
C THR A 54 23.78 51.41 -5.87
N THR A 55 23.04 51.22 -6.96
CA THR A 55 21.61 51.48 -7.06
C THR A 55 20.95 50.41 -7.93
N PHE A 56 19.77 49.94 -7.52
CA PHE A 56 18.97 49.01 -8.30
C PHE A 56 18.07 49.75 -9.28
N VAL A 57 17.63 49.07 -10.33
CA VAL A 57 16.64 49.60 -11.26
C VAL A 57 15.35 49.92 -10.48
N PRO A 58 14.89 51.18 -10.48
CA PRO A 58 13.66 51.55 -9.79
C PRO A 58 12.45 50.91 -10.49
N LEU A 59 11.36 50.76 -9.75
CA LEU A 59 10.09 50.31 -10.31
C LEU A 59 9.62 51.32 -11.38
N LYS A 60 9.08 50.83 -12.50
CA LYS A 60 8.54 51.71 -13.55
C LYS A 60 7.31 52.46 -13.05
N ASP A 61 7.27 53.77 -13.28
CA ASP A 61 6.16 54.63 -12.84
C ASP A 61 4.82 54.28 -13.50
N GLU A 62 4.86 53.65 -14.68
CA GLU A 62 3.70 53.17 -15.43
C GLU A 62 2.81 52.21 -14.61
N ILE A 63 3.41 51.45 -13.68
CA ILE A 63 2.72 50.46 -12.85
C ILE A 63 1.70 51.12 -11.90
N PHE A 64 1.88 52.40 -11.54
CA PHE A 64 0.97 53.10 -10.62
C PHE A 64 -0.30 53.63 -11.30
N THR A 65 -0.27 53.84 -12.62
CA THR A 65 -1.36 54.48 -13.37
C THR A 65 -2.04 53.56 -14.39
N GLN A 66 -1.36 52.50 -14.82
CA GLN A 66 -1.86 51.59 -15.84
C GLN A 66 -2.88 50.58 -15.28
N GLU A 67 -3.96 50.33 -16.02
CA GLU A 67 -4.91 49.28 -15.68
C GLU A 67 -4.28 47.89 -15.87
N LEU A 68 -4.48 47.01 -14.89
CA LEU A 68 -3.86 45.69 -14.86
C LEU A 68 -4.77 44.62 -15.45
N HIS A 69 -4.37 44.08 -16.60
CA HIS A 69 -5.06 42.97 -17.25
C HIS A 69 -4.51 41.62 -16.74
N LEU A 70 -5.28 40.93 -15.91
CA LEU A 70 -4.88 39.64 -15.32
C LEU A 70 -4.57 38.55 -16.37
N GLU A 71 -5.17 38.65 -17.55
CA GLU A 71 -4.94 37.72 -18.67
C GLU A 71 -3.52 37.80 -19.25
N ASN A 72 -2.83 38.92 -19.06
CA ASN A 72 -1.47 39.13 -19.56
C ASN A 72 -0.41 38.73 -18.52
N MET A 73 -0.81 38.45 -17.29
CA MET A 73 0.08 38.12 -16.18
C MET A 73 0.15 36.61 -15.99
N ALA A 74 1.37 36.09 -15.83
CA ALA A 74 1.58 34.69 -15.53
C ALA A 74 1.22 34.39 -14.06
N GLY A 75 0.40 33.37 -13.82
CA GLY A 75 0.07 32.90 -12.48
C GLY A 75 1.25 32.21 -11.80
N MET A 76 1.24 32.13 -10.46
CA MET A 76 2.34 31.55 -9.68
C MET A 76 2.74 30.13 -10.14
N SER A 77 1.78 29.26 -10.46
CA SER A 77 2.09 27.92 -10.97
C SER A 77 2.78 27.94 -12.34
N GLN A 78 2.41 28.87 -13.22
CA GLN A 78 3.05 29.05 -14.52
C GLN A 78 4.47 29.62 -14.36
N ARG A 79 4.67 30.53 -13.40
CA ARG A 79 5.98 31.10 -13.05
C ARG A 79 6.95 30.06 -12.49
N HIS A 80 6.46 29.14 -11.67
CA HIS A 80 7.28 28.10 -11.06
C HIS A 80 7.56 26.91 -11.99
N ALA A 81 6.85 26.78 -13.11
CA ALA A 81 7.09 25.70 -14.05
C ALA A 81 8.47 25.82 -14.75
N PRO A 82 8.91 27.02 -15.19
CA PRO A 82 10.30 27.28 -15.59
C PRO A 82 11.11 27.95 -14.47
N PRO A 83 11.86 27.19 -13.65
CA PRO A 83 12.61 27.76 -12.52
C PRO A 83 13.73 28.71 -12.94
N GLU A 84 14.24 28.60 -14.17
CA GLU A 84 15.41 29.34 -14.65
C GLU A 84 15.15 30.85 -14.84
N PHE A 85 13.95 31.25 -15.28
CA PHE A 85 13.66 32.65 -15.62
C PHE A 85 12.30 33.18 -15.11
N GLN A 86 11.38 32.32 -14.62
CA GLN A 86 10.17 32.71 -13.89
C GLN A 86 9.37 33.91 -14.48
N PRO A 87 8.82 33.77 -15.70
CA PRO A 87 8.28 34.90 -16.49
C PRO A 87 7.09 35.56 -15.78
N CYS A 88 7.06 36.88 -15.68
CA CYS A 88 5.94 37.58 -15.03
C CYS A 88 4.76 37.82 -16.00
N GLU A 89 5.04 37.90 -17.29
CA GLU A 89 4.07 38.12 -18.36
C GLU A 89 3.84 36.86 -19.19
N MET A 90 2.67 36.77 -19.81
CA MET A 90 2.27 35.62 -20.64
C MET A 90 3.03 35.57 -21.98
N THR A 91 3.54 36.70 -22.48
CA THR A 91 4.37 36.78 -23.69
C THR A 91 5.72 36.08 -23.53
N ASP A 92 6.24 36.05 -22.31
CA ASP A 92 7.53 35.44 -21.97
C ASP A 92 7.39 33.95 -21.64
N LEU A 93 6.16 33.44 -21.55
CA LEU A 93 5.89 32.04 -21.29
C LEU A 93 6.10 31.21 -22.56
N HIS A 94 7.08 30.32 -22.54
CA HIS A 94 7.29 29.38 -23.63
C HIS A 94 6.83 27.96 -23.26
N PRO A 95 6.48 27.12 -24.25
CA PRO A 95 6.23 25.70 -24.02
C PRO A 95 7.43 25.01 -23.36
N LEU A 96 7.17 24.19 -22.36
CA LEU A 96 8.16 23.36 -21.70
C LEU A 96 8.10 21.92 -22.21
N HIS A 97 9.25 21.25 -22.23
CA HIS A 97 9.29 19.81 -22.50
C HIS A 97 8.44 19.05 -21.49
N LYS A 98 7.73 18.03 -21.96
CA LYS A 98 6.88 17.20 -21.10
C LYS A 98 7.74 16.46 -20.08
N HIS A 99 7.39 16.61 -18.80
CA HIS A 99 8.02 15.82 -17.73
C HIS A 99 7.86 14.32 -17.98
N LEU A 100 8.99 13.61 -17.93
CA LEU A 100 9.00 12.15 -18.03
C LEU A 100 8.39 11.54 -16.76
N LEU A 101 7.53 10.54 -16.96
CA LEU A 101 6.94 9.78 -15.86
C LEU A 101 7.79 8.54 -15.57
N ILE A 102 7.87 8.16 -14.29
CA ILE A 102 8.61 6.98 -13.85
C ILE A 102 7.66 5.84 -13.48
N ARG A 103 7.97 4.63 -13.97
CA ARG A 103 7.36 3.39 -13.50
C ARG A 103 8.11 2.90 -12.26
N ARG A 104 7.42 2.79 -11.13
CA ARG A 104 8.04 2.38 -9.86
C ARG A 104 8.17 0.86 -9.78
N SER A 105 9.33 0.41 -9.31
CA SER A 105 9.55 -0.96 -8.85
C SER A 105 9.72 -0.94 -7.34
N LEU A 106 9.12 -1.90 -6.64
CA LEU A 106 9.21 -2.01 -5.19
C LEU A 106 10.01 -3.24 -4.80
N ARG A 107 10.95 -3.05 -3.86
CA ARG A 107 11.79 -4.10 -3.28
C ARG A 107 11.62 -4.09 -1.77
N CYS A 108 11.52 -5.27 -1.17
CA CYS A 108 11.48 -5.41 0.27
C CYS A 108 12.83 -4.96 0.87
N LYS A 109 12.81 -4.17 1.94
CA LYS A 109 14.04 -3.71 2.60
C LYS A 109 14.75 -4.81 3.41
N GLN A 110 14.02 -5.85 3.83
CA GLN A 110 14.56 -6.92 4.68
C GLN A 110 15.16 -8.06 3.85
N CYS A 111 14.42 -8.57 2.86
CA CYS A 111 14.85 -9.72 2.06
C CYS A 111 15.36 -9.35 0.67
N GLU A 112 15.39 -8.06 0.34
CA GLU A 112 15.76 -7.53 -0.99
C GLU A 112 14.97 -8.13 -2.17
N HIS A 113 13.87 -8.82 -1.92
CA HIS A 113 13.06 -9.43 -2.97
C HIS A 113 12.22 -8.36 -3.69
N ASN A 114 12.07 -8.50 -5.01
CA ASN A 114 11.23 -7.59 -5.79
C ASN A 114 9.76 -7.94 -5.55
N LEU A 115 9.00 -7.02 -4.96
CA LEU A 115 7.57 -7.21 -4.71
C LEU A 115 6.74 -6.81 -5.93
N SER A 116 7.17 -5.75 -6.62
CA SER A 116 6.49 -5.25 -7.81
C SER A 116 7.50 -4.80 -8.86
N LYS A 117 7.33 -5.31 -10.07
CA LYS A 117 8.10 -4.92 -11.25
C LYS A 117 7.19 -4.85 -12.48
N PRO A 118 6.79 -3.65 -12.90
CA PRO A 118 6.06 -3.46 -14.16
C PRO A 118 6.87 -3.94 -15.36
N GLU A 119 6.18 -4.32 -16.43
CA GLU A 119 6.85 -4.51 -17.72
C GLU A 119 7.41 -3.19 -18.26
N PHE A 120 8.45 -3.28 -19.09
CA PHE A 120 9.08 -2.11 -19.68
C PHE A 120 8.20 -1.44 -20.75
N ASN A 121 7.36 -2.21 -21.44
CA ASN A 121 6.50 -1.70 -22.51
C ASN A 121 5.55 -0.61 -21.94
N PRO A 122 5.62 0.64 -22.44
CA PRO A 122 4.85 1.76 -21.91
C PRO A 122 3.33 1.60 -22.05
N ILE A 123 2.85 0.71 -22.93
CA ILE A 123 1.43 0.42 -23.13
C ILE A 123 0.94 -0.73 -22.23
N SER A 124 1.86 -1.56 -21.73
CA SER A 124 1.50 -2.72 -20.92
C SER A 124 1.07 -2.33 -19.50
N ILE A 125 -0.03 -2.92 -19.06
CA ILE A 125 -0.51 -2.91 -17.66
C ILE A 125 -0.03 -4.14 -16.87
N LYS A 126 0.70 -5.04 -17.53
CA LYS A 126 1.15 -6.30 -16.90
C LYS A 126 2.38 -6.05 -16.04
N PHE A 127 2.48 -6.86 -15.00
CA PHE A 127 3.64 -6.91 -14.12
C PHE A 127 4.44 -8.17 -14.42
N LYS A 128 5.76 -8.00 -14.55
CA LYS A 128 6.69 -9.13 -14.61
C LYS A 128 6.78 -9.84 -13.27
N ILE A 129 6.68 -9.09 -12.18
CA ILE A 129 6.62 -9.61 -10.81
C ILE A 129 5.51 -8.85 -10.08
N GLN A 130 4.58 -9.59 -9.50
CA GLN A 130 3.43 -9.04 -8.76
C GLN A 130 3.16 -9.89 -7.52
N LEU A 131 3.76 -9.48 -6.40
CA LEU A 131 3.50 -10.04 -5.08
C LEU A 131 2.68 -9.03 -4.29
N ILE A 132 1.36 -9.21 -4.31
CA ILE A 132 0.41 -8.33 -3.62
C ILE A 132 -0.31 -9.11 -2.53
N ALA A 133 -0.58 -8.44 -1.41
CA ALA A 133 -1.26 -9.06 -0.26
C ALA A 133 -2.61 -9.68 -0.64
N MET A 134 -3.37 -9.05 -1.54
CA MET A 134 -4.69 -9.51 -1.99
C MET A 134 -4.67 -10.90 -2.65
N SER A 135 -3.52 -11.38 -3.12
CA SER A 135 -3.40 -12.71 -3.73
C SER A 135 -3.04 -13.80 -2.71
N HIS A 136 -2.65 -13.44 -1.49
CA HIS A 136 -2.09 -14.37 -0.51
C HIS A 136 -2.82 -14.36 0.84
N ILE A 137 -3.35 -13.21 1.24
CA ILE A 137 -3.99 -13.00 2.55
C ILE A 137 -5.51 -12.98 2.36
N PRO A 138 -6.28 -13.74 3.16
CA PRO A 138 -7.75 -13.68 3.16
C PRO A 138 -8.27 -12.26 3.36
N GLU A 139 -9.18 -11.83 2.50
CA GLU A 139 -9.75 -10.49 2.55
C GLU A 139 -10.98 -10.46 3.46
N ILE A 140 -10.97 -9.60 4.49
CA ILE A 140 -12.15 -9.30 5.32
C ILE A 140 -12.88 -8.08 4.78
N ARG A 141 -14.21 -8.19 4.61
CA ARG A 141 -15.09 -7.09 4.22
C ARG A 141 -16.32 -7.02 5.12
N ILE A 142 -16.89 -5.82 5.25
CA ILE A 142 -18.20 -5.61 5.86
C ILE A 142 -19.25 -5.93 4.80
N PHE A 143 -20.13 -6.90 5.07
CA PHE A 143 -21.24 -7.23 4.18
C PHE A 143 -22.50 -6.49 4.58
N THR A 144 -22.84 -6.49 5.87
CA THR A 144 -23.99 -5.77 6.40
C THR A 144 -23.67 -5.23 7.78
N SER A 145 -23.85 -3.93 7.96
CA SER A 145 -23.80 -3.25 9.25
C SER A 145 -25.20 -2.74 9.59
N PRO A 146 -25.84 -3.21 10.67
CA PRO A 146 -27.14 -2.72 11.09
C PRO A 146 -27.01 -1.34 11.75
N GLU A 147 -28.14 -0.77 12.21
CA GLU A 147 -28.13 0.45 13.01
C GLU A 147 -27.36 0.26 14.33
N LEU A 148 -26.19 0.89 14.41
CA LEU A 148 -25.31 0.84 15.56
C LEU A 148 -25.81 1.82 16.63
N ASN A 149 -26.31 1.27 17.73
CA ASN A 149 -26.87 2.06 18.83
C ASN A 149 -25.93 1.99 20.04
N PHE A 150 -25.74 3.13 20.73
CA PHE A 150 -24.92 3.21 21.94
C PHE A 150 -25.31 2.15 22.97
N ASP A 151 -24.31 1.43 23.48
CA ASP A 151 -24.42 0.40 24.53
C ASP A 151 -25.38 -0.77 24.20
N LYS A 152 -25.77 -0.94 22.93
CA LYS A 152 -26.65 -2.02 22.48
C LYS A 152 -25.89 -3.02 21.60
N ASP A 153 -26.03 -4.30 21.91
CA ASP A 153 -25.43 -5.37 21.09
C ASP A 153 -26.04 -5.38 19.68
N CYS A 154 -25.18 -5.26 18.69
CA CYS A 154 -25.53 -5.26 17.27
C CYS A 154 -24.84 -6.45 16.58
N LYS A 155 -25.57 -7.15 15.70
CA LYS A 155 -25.02 -8.25 14.88
C LYS A 155 -24.56 -7.69 13.54
N VAL A 156 -23.26 -7.69 13.30
CA VAL A 156 -22.63 -7.30 12.03
C VAL A 156 -22.30 -8.56 11.24
N ILE A 157 -22.49 -8.54 9.92
CA ILE A 157 -22.02 -9.63 9.04
C ILE A 157 -20.71 -9.18 8.41
N LEU A 158 -19.64 -9.87 8.75
CA LEU A 158 -18.35 -9.76 8.06
C LEU A 158 -18.22 -10.94 7.09
N THR A 159 -17.52 -10.71 5.99
CA THR A 159 -17.16 -11.76 5.04
C THR A 159 -15.67 -11.93 5.00
N VAL A 160 -15.22 -13.17 4.93
CA VAL A 160 -13.84 -13.53 4.60
C VAL A 160 -13.80 -14.23 3.25
N CYS A 161 -12.86 -13.83 2.41
CA CYS A 161 -12.68 -14.37 1.06
C CYS A 161 -11.26 -14.92 0.93
N ASN A 162 -11.13 -16.21 0.62
CA ASN A 162 -9.84 -16.86 0.45
C ASN A 162 -9.34 -16.66 -0.99
N PRO A 163 -8.18 -16.00 -1.22
CA PRO A 163 -7.65 -15.82 -2.56
C PRO A 163 -6.86 -17.04 -3.09
N THR A 164 -6.54 -18.00 -2.23
CA THR A 164 -5.61 -19.10 -2.53
C THR A 164 -6.31 -20.34 -3.08
N SER A 165 -5.56 -21.20 -3.77
CA SER A 165 -6.06 -22.47 -4.33
C SER A 165 -6.15 -23.61 -3.30
N TYR A 166 -5.85 -23.35 -2.03
CA TYR A 166 -5.96 -24.31 -0.92
C TYR A 166 -7.09 -23.88 0.02
N ASN A 167 -7.69 -24.82 0.74
CA ASN A 167 -8.63 -24.46 1.80
C ASN A 167 -7.84 -23.78 2.93
N THR A 168 -8.45 -22.76 3.56
CA THR A 168 -7.79 -21.93 4.58
C THR A 168 -8.58 -21.98 5.88
N ASN A 169 -7.89 -22.23 6.98
CA ASN A 169 -8.40 -22.21 8.33
C ASN A 169 -8.16 -20.83 8.95
N ILE A 170 -9.23 -20.16 9.39
CA ILE A 170 -9.14 -18.82 9.98
C ILE A 170 -9.61 -18.85 11.42
N ASN A 171 -8.78 -18.31 12.31
CA ASN A 171 -9.07 -18.10 13.73
C ASN A 171 -9.11 -16.60 14.02
N LEU A 172 -10.12 -16.15 14.76
CA LEU A 172 -10.33 -14.75 15.10
C LEU A 172 -10.24 -14.58 16.61
N THR A 173 -9.33 -13.73 17.07
CA THR A 173 -9.11 -13.48 18.51
C THR A 173 -9.19 -12.00 18.81
N THR A 174 -9.77 -11.65 19.96
CA THR A 174 -9.74 -10.29 20.49
C THR A 174 -8.31 -9.89 20.82
N LEU A 175 -7.98 -8.62 20.62
CA LEU A 175 -6.68 -8.09 21.02
C LEU A 175 -6.75 -7.73 22.51
N GLU A 176 -6.14 -8.56 23.37
CA GLU A 176 -6.05 -8.34 24.82
C GLU A 176 -4.59 -8.01 25.21
N GLY A 177 -4.38 -6.99 26.06
CA GLY A 177 -3.06 -6.63 26.64
C GLY A 177 -2.30 -5.48 25.96
N ASP A 178 -1.18 -5.04 26.60
CA ASP A 178 -0.37 -3.80 26.48
C ASP A 178 0.01 -3.23 25.10
N THR A 179 -0.45 -3.83 24.00
CA THR A 179 -0.54 -3.10 22.72
C THR A 179 -1.78 -2.22 22.76
N GLN A 180 -1.65 -1.00 23.28
CA GLN A 180 -2.66 0.06 23.14
C GLN A 180 -3.00 0.22 21.65
N ASP A 181 -4.08 -0.42 21.23
CA ASP A 181 -4.70 -0.12 19.94
C ASP A 181 -5.63 1.07 20.17
N ASP A 182 -5.09 2.28 20.02
CA ASP A 182 -5.84 3.55 20.08
C ASP A 182 -6.99 3.62 19.05
N PHE A 183 -7.05 2.66 18.14
CA PHE A 183 -8.11 2.54 17.13
C PHE A 183 -9.41 1.94 17.68
N SER A 184 -9.35 0.98 18.61
CA SER A 184 -10.57 0.27 19.02
C SER A 184 -11.33 1.05 20.08
N ASN A 185 -12.56 1.43 19.77
CA ASN A 185 -13.40 2.24 20.65
C ASN A 185 -14.68 1.52 21.10
N SER A 186 -14.82 0.24 20.74
CA SER A 186 -16.02 -0.56 21.00
C SER A 186 -15.68 -2.03 21.24
N LYS A 187 -16.54 -2.72 21.97
CA LYS A 187 -16.32 -4.13 22.31
C LYS A 187 -16.80 -5.04 21.19
N ILE A 188 -15.94 -5.95 20.75
CA ILE A 188 -16.24 -6.96 19.73
C ILE A 188 -16.25 -8.37 20.35
N THR A 189 -17.20 -9.19 19.95
CA THR A 189 -17.25 -10.62 20.29
C THR A 189 -17.21 -11.42 19.00
N LEU A 190 -16.11 -12.15 18.83
CA LEU A 190 -15.80 -12.94 17.65
C LEU A 190 -16.25 -14.41 17.85
N PRO A 191 -16.49 -15.15 16.76
CA PRO A 191 -16.63 -16.60 16.82
C PRO A 191 -15.40 -17.26 17.45
N LYS A 192 -15.63 -18.26 18.32
CA LYS A 192 -14.55 -19.04 18.94
C LYS A 192 -14.05 -20.19 18.05
N ASP A 193 -14.91 -20.65 17.15
CA ASP A 193 -14.62 -21.79 16.29
C ASP A 193 -13.82 -21.38 15.06
N THR A 194 -12.95 -22.27 14.60
CA THR A 194 -12.18 -22.09 13.36
C THR A 194 -13.12 -22.02 12.16
N ILE A 195 -13.02 -20.94 11.39
CA ILE A 195 -13.77 -20.78 10.14
C ILE A 195 -12.93 -21.36 9.01
N VAL A 196 -13.36 -22.49 8.46
CA VAL A 196 -12.75 -23.08 7.25
C VAL A 196 -13.34 -22.38 6.03
N VAL A 197 -12.50 -21.86 5.14
CA VAL A 197 -12.91 -21.19 3.89
C VAL A 197 -12.36 -21.99 2.72
N SER A 198 -13.25 -22.36 1.80
CA SER A 198 -12.89 -23.16 0.62
C SER A 198 -11.86 -22.45 -0.26
N ARG A 199 -11.07 -23.24 -0.97
CA ARG A 199 -10.16 -22.76 -2.00
C ARG A 199 -10.87 -21.92 -3.05
N ARG A 200 -10.14 -20.98 -3.64
CA ARG A 200 -10.53 -20.31 -4.86
C ARG A 200 -10.44 -21.27 -6.03
N ASP A 201 -11.57 -21.45 -6.71
CA ASP A 201 -11.67 -22.20 -7.94
C ASP A 201 -11.95 -21.23 -9.11
N ASP A 202 -10.93 -20.98 -9.92
CA ASP A 202 -11.07 -20.10 -11.09
C ASP A 202 -11.88 -20.76 -12.23
N ALA A 203 -11.98 -22.10 -12.25
CA ALA A 203 -12.77 -22.81 -13.26
C ALA A 203 -14.27 -22.72 -12.99
N ALA A 204 -14.67 -22.72 -11.71
CA ALA A 204 -16.05 -22.58 -11.28
C ALA A 204 -16.72 -21.25 -11.70
N LEU A 205 -15.94 -20.23 -12.08
CA LEU A 205 -16.48 -18.97 -12.62
C LEU A 205 -17.02 -19.11 -14.05
N TYR A 206 -16.61 -20.15 -14.78
CA TYR A 206 -17.01 -20.40 -16.16
C TYR A 206 -18.03 -21.54 -16.28
N ASP A 207 -18.22 -22.34 -15.23
CA ASP A 207 -19.22 -23.39 -15.19
C ASP A 207 -20.54 -22.86 -14.63
N VAL A 208 -21.48 -22.57 -15.53
CA VAL A 208 -22.80 -21.98 -15.22
C VAL A 208 -23.74 -23.02 -14.57
N GLY A 209 -23.35 -24.30 -14.50
CA GLY A 209 -24.24 -25.42 -14.20
C GLY A 209 -24.04 -26.15 -12.87
N SER A 210 -22.95 -25.94 -12.13
CA SER A 210 -22.55 -26.83 -11.02
C SER A 210 -22.12 -26.08 -9.74
N GLN A 211 -22.94 -25.15 -9.23
CA GLN A 211 -22.74 -24.63 -7.86
C GLN A 211 -23.27 -25.59 -6.79
N GLU A 212 -22.94 -26.88 -6.89
CA GLU A 212 -23.09 -27.80 -5.76
C GLU A 212 -21.91 -27.59 -4.83
N GLN A 213 -22.06 -26.64 -3.91
CA GLN A 213 -21.14 -26.53 -2.78
C GLN A 213 -21.27 -27.79 -1.93
N GLU A 214 -20.15 -28.41 -1.59
CA GLU A 214 -20.13 -29.41 -0.52
C GLU A 214 -20.81 -28.81 0.71
N ALA A 215 -21.94 -29.40 1.11
CA ALA A 215 -22.75 -28.92 2.22
C ALA A 215 -21.99 -29.13 3.54
N GLN A 216 -21.12 -28.19 3.87
CA GLN A 216 -20.49 -28.13 5.18
C GLN A 216 -21.61 -27.84 6.21
N LYS A 217 -21.72 -28.70 7.22
CA LYS A 217 -22.66 -28.48 8.34
C LYS A 217 -22.11 -27.35 9.20
N ASP A 218 -22.51 -26.13 8.90
CA ASP A 218 -22.17 -24.97 9.72
C ASP A 218 -23.18 -24.76 10.84
N ASP A 219 -22.72 -24.12 11.92
CA ASP A 219 -23.62 -23.55 12.92
C ASP A 219 -24.27 -22.26 12.35
N PRO A 220 -25.62 -22.22 12.18
CA PRO A 220 -26.32 -21.04 11.69
C PRO A 220 -26.21 -19.83 12.64
N SER A 221 -25.76 -20.02 13.88
CA SER A 221 -25.50 -18.93 14.82
C SER A 221 -24.21 -18.16 14.52
N VAL A 222 -23.25 -18.83 13.87
CA VAL A 222 -21.91 -18.31 13.55
C VAL A 222 -21.81 -17.95 12.07
N ILE A 223 -22.26 -18.82 11.18
CA ILE A 223 -22.16 -18.65 9.73
C ILE A 223 -23.49 -18.15 9.18
N ALA A 224 -23.45 -17.02 8.48
CA ALA A 224 -24.60 -16.42 7.83
C ALA A 224 -24.86 -17.05 6.45
N PHE A 225 -23.79 -17.23 5.67
CA PHE A 225 -23.85 -17.85 4.34
C PHE A 225 -22.47 -18.32 3.88
N ARG A 226 -22.46 -19.27 2.94
CA ARG A 226 -21.28 -19.64 2.15
C ARG A 226 -21.56 -19.42 0.67
N LYS A 227 -20.55 -18.91 -0.04
CA LYS A 227 -20.59 -18.75 -1.48
C LYS A 227 -19.20 -18.94 -2.07
N ALA A 228 -18.98 -20.08 -2.72
CA ALA A 228 -17.67 -20.43 -3.28
C ALA A 228 -16.53 -20.29 -2.24
N ASN A 229 -15.50 -19.52 -2.53
CA ASN A 229 -14.37 -19.22 -1.65
C ASN A 229 -14.63 -18.10 -0.64
N LYS A 230 -15.90 -17.80 -0.34
CA LYS A 230 -16.33 -16.73 0.56
C LYS A 230 -17.28 -17.24 1.63
N VAL A 231 -17.05 -16.80 2.85
CA VAL A 231 -17.89 -17.12 4.01
C VAL A 231 -18.32 -15.81 4.68
N GLY A 232 -19.63 -15.65 4.88
CA GLY A 232 -20.20 -14.61 5.73
C GLY A 232 -20.41 -15.15 7.13
N PHE A 233 -19.91 -14.46 8.15
CA PHE A 233 -20.03 -14.84 9.55
C PHE A 233 -20.52 -13.68 10.41
N TYR A 234 -21.22 -14.02 11.49
CA TYR A 234 -21.74 -13.05 12.43
C TYR A 234 -20.69 -12.65 13.46
N VAL A 235 -20.63 -11.35 13.72
CA VAL A 235 -19.85 -10.76 14.80
C VAL A 235 -20.78 -9.90 15.64
N LYS A 236 -20.68 -9.97 16.96
CA LYS A 236 -21.42 -9.09 17.86
C LYS A 236 -20.55 -7.91 18.24
N VAL A 237 -21.07 -6.70 18.07
CA VAL A 237 -20.38 -5.47 18.42
C VAL A 237 -21.26 -4.69 19.39
N LYS A 238 -20.65 -4.21 20.48
CA LYS A 238 -21.28 -3.36 21.47
C LYS A 238 -20.63 -1.96 21.39
N PRO A 239 -21.30 -0.99 20.76
CA PRO A 239 -20.83 0.39 20.68
C PRO A 239 -20.59 1.01 22.05
N GLN A 240 -19.40 1.57 22.31
CA GLN A 240 -19.09 2.25 23.58
C GLN A 240 -18.93 3.77 23.43
N VAL A 241 -19.07 4.30 22.22
CA VAL A 241 -19.01 5.74 21.93
C VAL A 241 -20.40 6.26 21.59
N LYS A 242 -20.75 7.45 22.08
CA LYS A 242 -22.08 8.08 21.88
C LYS A 242 -22.20 8.80 20.54
N ASP A 243 -21.09 9.26 19.98
CA ASP A 243 -21.03 10.02 18.73
C ASP A 243 -19.75 9.64 17.96
N GLY A 244 -19.82 9.68 16.63
CA GLY A 244 -18.72 9.30 15.74
C GLY A 244 -18.74 7.84 15.27
N ASP A 245 -17.63 7.44 14.65
CA ASP A 245 -17.47 6.15 13.99
C ASP A 245 -17.12 5.04 14.98
N ILE A 246 -17.73 3.87 14.78
CA ILE A 246 -17.42 2.66 15.53
C ILE A 246 -16.24 1.95 14.92
N GLN A 247 -15.18 1.83 15.72
CA GLN A 247 -13.92 1.25 15.30
C GLN A 247 -13.61 0.05 16.20
N VAL A 248 -13.31 -1.08 15.56
CA VAL A 248 -12.98 -2.34 16.23
C VAL A 248 -11.71 -2.92 15.63
N SER A 249 -10.86 -3.51 16.46
CA SER A 249 -9.70 -4.27 16.03
C SER A 249 -9.71 -5.69 16.58
N PHE A 250 -9.15 -6.62 15.81
CA PHE A 250 -9.00 -8.02 16.19
C PHE A 250 -7.82 -8.67 15.44
N MET A 251 -7.33 -9.79 15.95
CA MET A 251 -6.32 -10.60 15.29
C MET A 251 -6.97 -11.64 14.39
N MET A 252 -6.58 -11.67 13.12
CA MET A 252 -6.90 -12.76 12.19
C MET A 252 -5.66 -13.65 12.06
N LYS A 253 -5.80 -14.92 12.45
CA LYS A 253 -4.77 -15.94 12.26
C LYS A 253 -5.22 -16.90 11.18
N HIS A 254 -4.38 -17.12 10.17
CA HIS A 254 -4.70 -18.01 9.06
C HIS A 254 -3.50 -18.87 8.66
N ASP A 255 -3.77 -20.03 8.08
CA ASP A 255 -2.74 -20.89 7.51
C ASP A 255 -2.37 -20.43 6.08
N TYR A 256 -1.07 -20.35 5.83
CA TYR A 256 -0.47 -19.93 4.58
C TYR A 256 0.38 -21.07 4.03
N HIS A 257 0.08 -21.49 2.81
CA HIS A 257 0.83 -22.52 2.11
C HIS A 257 1.99 -21.86 1.34
N ASN A 258 3.21 -22.04 1.82
CA ASN A 258 4.40 -21.50 1.16
C ASN A 258 4.88 -22.42 0.04
N THR A 259 4.49 -22.11 -1.19
CA THR A 259 4.86 -22.88 -2.39
C THR A 259 6.23 -22.52 -2.96
N ALA A 260 6.90 -21.46 -2.46
CA ALA A 260 8.21 -21.05 -2.97
C ALA A 260 9.30 -22.11 -2.70
N ILE A 261 9.16 -22.85 -1.60
CA ILE A 261 10.09 -23.91 -1.19
C ILE A 261 9.88 -25.17 -2.07
N ALA A 262 8.62 -25.53 -2.32
CA ALA A 262 8.24 -26.70 -3.13
C ALA A 262 8.75 -26.64 -4.58
N LEU A 263 8.88 -25.44 -5.16
CA LEU A 263 9.41 -25.25 -6.52
C LEU A 263 10.92 -25.59 -6.66
N THR A 264 11.66 -25.67 -5.55
CA THR A 264 13.12 -25.88 -5.57
C THR A 264 13.50 -27.36 -5.47
N SER A 265 12.56 -28.22 -5.05
CA SER A 265 12.77 -29.67 -4.92
C SER A 265 11.48 -30.40 -5.26
N GLU A 266 11.50 -31.22 -6.33
CA GLU A 266 10.34 -31.88 -6.94
C GLU A 266 9.50 -32.79 -6.01
N ASN A 267 9.91 -33.00 -4.75
CA ASN A 267 9.27 -33.92 -3.81
C ASN A 267 8.95 -33.33 -2.41
N GLN A 268 9.01 -32.00 -2.22
CA GLN A 268 8.61 -31.40 -0.93
C GLN A 268 7.21 -30.79 -1.01
N GLU A 269 6.32 -31.24 -0.13
CA GLU A 269 5.00 -30.65 0.06
C GLU A 269 5.13 -29.18 0.52
N PRO A 270 4.18 -28.31 0.15
CA PRO A 270 4.19 -26.92 0.58
C PRO A 270 4.20 -26.83 2.11
N GLN A 271 5.12 -26.05 2.67
CA GLN A 271 5.15 -25.82 4.11
C GLN A 271 3.95 -24.95 4.51
N VAL A 272 3.16 -25.43 5.46
CA VAL A 272 2.06 -24.67 6.06
C VAL A 272 2.59 -23.84 7.23
N VAL A 273 2.42 -22.53 7.15
CA VAL A 273 2.84 -21.57 8.18
C VAL A 273 1.62 -20.79 8.66
N TRP A 274 1.48 -20.61 9.97
CA TRP A 274 0.43 -19.74 10.52
C TRP A 274 0.89 -18.29 10.48
N LEU A 275 0.10 -17.44 9.84
CA LEU A 275 0.31 -15.99 9.79
C LEU A 275 -0.76 -15.29 10.63
N GLU A 276 -0.36 -14.21 11.28
CA GLU A 276 -1.23 -13.37 12.11
C GLU A 276 -1.31 -11.98 11.49
N GLN A 277 -2.50 -11.39 11.48
CA GLN A 277 -2.77 -10.07 10.94
C GLN A 277 -3.66 -9.31 11.89
N LYS A 278 -3.20 -8.14 12.34
CA LYS A 278 -4.04 -7.17 13.04
C LYS A 278 -4.99 -6.53 12.03
N VAL A 279 -6.28 -6.73 12.23
CA VAL A 279 -7.35 -6.20 11.37
C VAL A 279 -8.02 -5.04 12.08
N PHE A 280 -8.08 -3.90 11.39
CA PHE A 280 -8.74 -2.68 11.85
C PHE A 280 -9.97 -2.41 10.99
N VAL A 281 -11.15 -2.42 11.60
CA VAL A 281 -12.42 -2.26 10.90
C VAL A 281 -13.15 -1.03 11.44
N ASN A 282 -13.49 -0.11 10.54
CA ASN A 282 -14.43 0.99 10.81
C ASN A 282 -15.81 0.54 10.33
N LEU A 283 -16.75 0.39 11.25
CA LEU A 283 -18.12 -0.07 11.01
C LEU A 283 -19.08 1.06 10.62
N GLY A 284 -18.62 2.31 10.65
CA GLY A 284 -19.38 3.52 10.36
C GLY A 284 -19.95 4.19 11.62
N PRO A 285 -20.76 5.25 11.44
CA PRO A 285 -21.21 6.10 12.52
C PRO A 285 -22.27 5.45 13.42
N VAL A 286 -22.27 5.84 14.70
CA VAL A 286 -23.36 5.57 15.62
C VAL A 286 -24.61 6.31 15.16
N GLN A 287 -25.76 5.64 15.15
CA GLN A 287 -27.05 6.28 14.92
C GLN A 287 -27.38 7.15 16.14
N SER A 288 -27.24 8.46 16.01
CA SER A 288 -27.77 9.40 16.99
C SER A 288 -29.28 9.46 16.83
N LYS A 289 -30.03 9.06 17.87
CA LYS A 289 -31.47 9.35 17.93
C LYS A 289 -31.61 10.88 17.96
N LYS A 290 -32.02 11.47 16.84
CA LYS A 290 -32.63 12.80 16.83
C LYS A 290 -33.93 12.80 17.63
#